data_AF-A0AAD7MI19-F1
#
_entry.id   AF-A0AAD7MI19-F1
#
_cell.length_a   1.000
_cell.length_b   1.000
_cell.length_c   1.000
_cell.angle_alpha   90.00
_cell.angle_beta   90.00
_cell.angle_gamma   90.00
#
_symmetry.space_group_name_H-M   'P 1'
#
loop_
_entity.id
_entity.type
_entity.pdbx_description
1 polymer ?
#
loop_
_entity_poly.entity_id
_entity_poly.type
_entity_poly.pdbx_seq_one_letter_code
_entity_poly.pdbx_strand_id
1 'polypeptide(L)'
;NDPPTVVECAPVLDFLAAARRRSDVLDGKIAALNAALDALSIERAILADDIQRYAAVTSVIRCVPTEIFCRIFTMALIPSVCTEIPKAPWYLGQISRRWRQVALELPSLW
;
A
#
# COMPACT_ATOMS: atom_id res chain seq x y z
N ASN A 1 -11.90 -17.68 64.09
CA ASN A 1 -12.30 -17.18 62.76
C ASN A 1 -13.72 -17.63 62.52
N ASP A 2 -14.68 -16.88 63.04
CA ASP A 2 -16.07 -17.11 62.65
C ASP A 2 -16.25 -16.62 61.19
N PRO A 3 -17.00 -17.36 60.36
CA PRO A 3 -17.30 -16.92 59.01
C PRO A 3 -18.15 -15.64 59.06
N PRO A 4 -17.92 -14.68 58.15
CA PRO A 4 -18.66 -13.42 58.14
C PRO A 4 -20.16 -13.66 58.03
N THR A 5 -20.92 -12.85 58.75
CA THR A 5 -22.37 -12.97 58.84
C THR A 5 -22.98 -12.51 57.52
N VAL A 6 -24.13 -13.06 57.12
CA VAL A 6 -24.80 -12.75 55.83
C VAL A 6 -25.01 -11.24 55.60
N VAL A 7 -25.19 -10.48 56.69
CA VAL A 7 -25.36 -9.02 56.69
C VAL A 7 -24.08 -8.27 56.29
N GLU A 8 -22.91 -8.80 56.65
CA GLU A 8 -21.59 -8.22 56.33
C GLU A 8 -21.19 -8.51 54.87
N CYS A 9 -21.71 -9.59 54.29
CA CYS A 9 -21.45 -9.96 52.89
C CYS A 9 -22.32 -9.19 51.88
N ALA A 10 -23.52 -8.72 52.27
CA ALA A 10 -24.44 -8.01 51.39
C ALA A 10 -23.82 -6.81 50.64
N PRO A 11 -23.13 -5.85 51.30
CA PRO A 11 -22.55 -4.70 50.59
C PRO A 11 -21.43 -5.10 49.60
N VAL A 12 -20.70 -6.18 49.92
CA VAL A 12 -19.66 -6.71 49.03
C VAL A 12 -20.28 -7.34 47.79
N LEU A 13 -21.38 -8.10 47.95
CA LEU A 13 -22.11 -8.69 46.83
C LEU A 13 -22.74 -7.63 45.92
N ASP A 14 -23.31 -6.57 46.50
CA ASP A 14 -23.86 -5.45 45.73
C ASP A 14 -22.78 -4.72 44.94
N PHE A 15 -21.62 -4.48 45.56
CA PHE A 15 -20.46 -3.90 44.89
C PHE A 15 -19.99 -4.79 43.72
N LEU A 16 -19.85 -6.09 43.94
CA LEU A 16 -19.44 -7.03 42.90
C LEU A 16 -20.45 -7.07 41.74
N ALA A 17 -21.75 -7.05 42.04
CA ALA A 17 -22.79 -6.98 41.03
C ALA A 17 -22.71 -5.69 40.20
N ALA A 18 -22.48 -4.54 40.85
CA ALA A 18 -22.31 -3.26 40.18
C ALA A 18 -21.03 -3.22 39.31
N ALA A 19 -19.91 -3.74 39.85
CA ALA A 19 -18.65 -3.85 39.14
C ALA A 19 -18.77 -4.76 37.91
N ARG A 20 -19.46 -5.90 38.04
CA ARG A 20 -19.72 -6.83 36.94
C ARG A 20 -20.51 -6.17 35.81
N ARG A 21 -21.61 -5.49 36.14
CA ARG A 21 -22.41 -4.74 35.14
C ARG A 21 -21.56 -3.69 34.42
N ARG A 22 -20.71 -2.97 35.15
CA ARG A 22 -19.82 -1.96 34.54
C ARG A 22 -18.78 -2.60 33.63
N SER A 23 -18.22 -3.76 34.01
CA SER A 23 -17.33 -4.55 33.15
C SER A 23 -18.04 -4.95 31.86
N ASP A 24 -19.22 -5.55 31.97
CA ASP A 24 -19.96 -6.04 30.79
C ASP A 24 -20.32 -4.89 29.82
N VAL A 25 -20.63 -3.70 30.34
CA VAL A 25 -20.84 -2.48 29.52
C VAL A 25 -19.56 -2.03 28.81
N LEU A 26 -18.41 -2.09 29.49
CA LEU A 26 -17.12 -1.74 28.88
C LEU A 26 -16.73 -2.75 27.81
N ASP A 27 -16.91 -4.05 28.08
CA ASP A 27 -16.65 -5.13 27.13
C ASP A 27 -17.49 -4.97 25.85
N GLY A 28 -18.76 -4.59 25.99
CA GLY A 28 -19.62 -4.27 24.85
C GLY A 28 -19.11 -3.07 24.03
N LYS A 29 -18.62 -2.01 24.69
CA LYS A 29 -18.02 -0.85 23.99
C LYS A 29 -16.72 -1.22 23.28
N ILE A 30 -15.88 -2.02 23.91
CA ILE A 30 -14.63 -2.53 23.32
C ILE A 30 -14.95 -3.36 22.08
N ALA A 31 -15.91 -4.28 22.17
CA ALA A 31 -16.33 -5.10 21.03
C ALA A 31 -16.85 -4.24 19.86
N ALA A 32 -17.67 -3.22 20.14
CA ALA A 32 -18.19 -2.32 19.12
C ALA A 32 -17.08 -1.49 18.44
N LEU A 33 -16.12 -0.97 19.22
CA LEU A 33 -14.99 -0.21 18.68
C LEU A 33 -14.05 -1.09 17.85
N ASN A 34 -13.79 -2.32 18.30
CA ASN A 34 -12.98 -3.26 17.54
C ASN A 34 -13.65 -3.61 16.20
N ALA A 35 -14.97 -3.86 16.19
CA ALA A 35 -15.70 -4.11 14.95
C ALA A 35 -15.63 -2.91 13.98
N ALA A 36 -15.71 -1.68 14.50
CA ALA A 36 -15.55 -0.47 13.68
C ALA A 36 -14.12 -0.33 13.13
N LEU A 37 -13.11 -0.64 13.95
CA LEU A 37 -11.70 -0.62 13.54
C LEU A 37 -11.42 -1.67 12.46
N ASP A 38 -11.98 -2.86 12.59
CA ASP A 38 -11.84 -3.94 11.62
C ASP A 38 -12.45 -3.54 10.27
N ALA A 39 -13.67 -2.98 10.29
CA ALA A 39 -14.34 -2.48 9.08
C ALA A 39 -13.51 -1.40 8.35
N LEU A 40 -13.01 -0.41 9.09
CA LEU A 40 -12.16 0.64 8.54
C LEU A 40 -10.81 0.10 8.01
N SER A 41 -10.26 -0.91 8.68
CA SER A 41 -9.01 -1.54 8.27
C SER A 41 -9.16 -2.32 6.95
N ILE A 42 -10.30 -3.00 6.78
CA ILE A 42 -10.66 -3.67 5.52
C ILE A 42 -10.80 -2.64 4.41
N GLU A 43 -11.56 -1.56 4.63
CA GLU A 43 -11.76 -0.50 3.64
C GLU A 43 -10.43 0.15 3.22
N ARG A 44 -9.58 0.46 4.20
CA ARG A 44 -8.23 0.98 3.94
C ARG A 44 -7.39 0.02 3.11
N ALA A 45 -7.46 -1.30 3.38
CA ALA A 45 -6.70 -2.29 2.63
C ALA A 45 -7.15 -2.36 1.17
N ILE A 46 -8.46 -2.30 0.91
CA ILE A 46 -9.03 -2.25 -0.45
C ILE A 46 -8.53 -1.01 -1.20
N LEU A 47 -8.64 0.16 -0.59
CA LEU A 47 -8.18 1.41 -1.20
C LEU A 47 -6.68 1.42 -1.46
N ALA A 48 -5.87 0.82 -0.57
CA ALA A 48 -4.43 0.72 -0.77
C ALA A 48 -4.09 -0.15 -1.99
N ASP A 49 -4.79 -1.27 -2.18
CA ASP A 49 -4.63 -2.14 -3.36
C ASP A 49 -5.01 -1.39 -4.65
N ASP A 50 -6.13 -0.65 -4.65
CA ASP A 50 -6.53 0.18 -5.78
C ASP A 50 -5.52 1.28 -6.10
N ILE A 51 -5.06 2.03 -5.08
CA ILE A 51 -4.03 3.05 -5.26
C ILE A 51 -2.78 2.43 -5.88
N GLN A 52 -2.31 1.29 -5.39
CA GLN A 52 -1.14 0.61 -5.93
C GLN A 52 -1.35 0.17 -7.39
N ARG A 53 -2.53 -0.38 -7.70
CA ARG A 53 -2.93 -0.79 -9.04
C ARG A 53 -2.92 0.39 -10.01
N TYR A 54 -3.54 1.52 -9.64
CA TYR A 54 -3.61 2.69 -10.49
C TYR A 54 -2.28 3.46 -10.57
N ALA A 55 -1.51 3.53 -9.48
CA ALA A 55 -0.17 4.12 -9.47
C ALA A 55 0.78 3.38 -10.43
N ALA A 56 0.63 2.07 -10.57
CA ALA A 56 1.38 1.30 -11.55
C ALA A 56 1.02 1.70 -13.00
N VAL A 57 -0.25 2.03 -13.26
CA VAL A 57 -0.73 2.45 -14.58
C VAL A 57 -0.38 3.90 -14.89
N THR A 58 -0.43 4.79 -13.89
CA THR A 58 -0.11 6.22 -14.03
C THR A 58 1.38 6.54 -13.85
N SER A 59 2.21 5.53 -13.56
CA SER A 59 3.66 5.67 -13.49
C SER A 59 4.17 6.37 -14.76
N VAL A 60 4.72 7.58 -14.59
CA VAL A 60 5.15 8.49 -15.66
C VAL A 60 6.01 7.78 -16.71
N ILE A 61 6.83 6.82 -16.30
CA ILE A 61 7.72 6.02 -17.17
C ILE A 61 6.94 5.15 -18.18
N ARG A 62 5.73 4.68 -17.84
CA ARG A 62 4.85 3.88 -18.74
C ARG A 62 3.93 4.75 -19.61
N CYS A 63 3.68 5.99 -19.21
CA CYS A 63 2.89 6.95 -19.97
C CYS A 63 3.72 7.84 -20.91
N VAL A 64 5.04 7.65 -20.95
CA VAL A 64 5.90 8.38 -21.90
C VAL A 64 5.44 8.10 -23.33
N PRO A 65 5.08 9.15 -24.10
CA PRO A 65 4.72 9.00 -25.52
C PRO A 65 5.90 8.46 -26.35
N THR A 66 5.59 7.78 -27.45
CA THR A 66 6.62 7.20 -28.34
C THR A 66 7.59 8.26 -28.86
N GLU A 67 7.12 9.48 -29.09
CA GLU A 67 7.91 10.62 -29.56
C GLU A 67 9.03 10.98 -28.58
N ILE A 68 8.74 10.90 -27.27
CA ILE A 68 9.72 11.20 -26.23
C ILE A 68 10.76 10.07 -26.13
N PHE A 69 10.34 8.81 -26.30
CA PHE A 69 11.29 7.70 -26.42
C PHE A 69 12.22 7.87 -27.61
N CYS A 70 11.67 8.20 -28.78
CA CYS A 70 12.46 8.46 -29.98
C CYS A 70 13.49 9.56 -29.72
N ARG A 71 13.09 10.66 -29.08
CA ARG A 71 13.99 11.76 -28.76
C ARG A 71 15.12 11.37 -27.81
N ILE A 72 14.81 10.62 -26.74
CA ILE A 72 15.83 10.09 -25.82
C ILE A 72 16.81 9.17 -26.56
N PHE A 73 16.29 8.31 -27.42
CA PHE A 73 17.07 7.35 -28.19
C PHE A 73 17.99 8.06 -29.19
N THR A 74 17.50 9.07 -29.92
CA THR A 74 18.32 9.89 -30.79
C THR A 74 19.40 10.66 -30.02
N MET A 75 19.10 11.15 -28.81
CA MET A 75 20.11 11.80 -27.96
C MET A 75 21.20 10.82 -27.51
N ALA A 76 20.85 9.56 -27.24
CA ALA A 76 21.81 8.51 -26.88
C ALA A 76 22.76 8.12 -28.04
N LEU A 77 22.43 8.48 -29.28
CA LEU A 77 23.31 8.29 -30.44
C LEU A 77 24.33 9.43 -30.61
N ILE A 78 24.22 10.51 -29.84
CA ILE A 78 25.14 11.64 -29.92
C ILE A 78 26.45 11.25 -29.19
N PRO A 79 27.63 11.30 -29.85
CA PRO A 79 28.89 10.85 -29.26
C PRO A 79 29.29 11.59 -27.97
N SER A 80 28.87 12.85 -27.82
CA SER A 80 29.10 13.65 -26.61
C SER A 80 28.21 13.27 -25.43
N VAL A 81 27.14 12.51 -25.68
CA VAL A 81 26.16 12.07 -24.67
C VAL A 81 26.41 10.62 -24.28
N CYS A 82 26.73 9.76 -25.25
CA CYS A 82 27.06 8.37 -25.00
C CYS A 82 28.33 7.99 -25.76
N THR A 83 29.36 7.54 -25.05
CA THR A 83 30.62 7.08 -25.65
C THR A 83 30.52 5.67 -26.22
N GLU A 84 29.49 4.90 -25.83
CA GLU A 84 29.23 3.52 -26.26
C GLU A 84 28.03 3.43 -27.22
N ILE A 85 27.97 4.33 -28.21
CA ILE A 85 26.87 4.43 -29.20
C ILE A 85 26.42 3.08 -29.78
N PRO A 86 27.32 2.17 -30.23
CA PRO A 86 26.90 0.89 -30.82
C PRO A 86 26.12 -0.02 -29.86
N LYS A 87 26.24 0.22 -28.55
CA LYS A 87 25.55 -0.54 -27.51
C LYS A 87 24.37 0.21 -26.90
N ALA A 88 24.19 1.49 -27.22
CA ALA A 88 23.12 2.31 -26.67
C ALA A 88 21.73 1.66 -26.83
N PRO A 89 21.33 1.12 -27.99
CA PRO A 89 20.02 0.46 -28.16
C PRO A 89 19.84 -0.74 -27.21
N TRP A 90 20.92 -1.50 -26.99
CA TRP A 90 20.93 -2.65 -26.08
C TRP A 90 20.75 -2.23 -24.62
N TYR A 91 21.44 -1.17 -24.18
CA TYR A 91 21.28 -0.63 -22.82
C TYR A 91 19.88 -0.07 -22.59
N LEU A 92 19.36 0.70 -23.55
CA LEU A 92 18.02 1.29 -23.52
C LEU A 92 16.94 0.19 -23.45
N GLY A 93 17.13 -0.91 -24.17
CA GLY A 93 16.24 -2.06 -24.17
C GLY A 93 16.21 -2.89 -22.87
N GLN A 94 17.11 -2.64 -21.91
CA GLN A 94 17.09 -3.31 -20.59
C GLN A 94 16.22 -2.58 -19.56
N ILE A 95 15.83 -1.32 -19.81
CA ILE A 95 15.12 -0.49 -18.82
C ILE A 95 13.69 -0.98 -18.58
N SER A 96 12.96 -1.30 -19.64
CA SER A 96 11.61 -1.89 -19.53
C SER A 96 11.17 -2.55 -20.84
N ARG A 97 10.08 -3.34 -20.78
CA ARG A 97 9.46 -3.93 -21.97
C ARG A 97 9.04 -2.88 -23.01
N ARG A 98 8.54 -1.72 -22.56
CA ARG A 98 8.09 -0.63 -23.44
C ARG A 98 9.27 0.05 -24.14
N TRP A 99 10.38 0.29 -23.43
CA TRP A 99 11.60 0.86 -24.04
C TRP A 99 12.17 -0.07 -25.10
N ARG A 100 12.20 -1.38 -24.82
CA ARG A 100 12.64 -2.38 -25.79
C ARG A 100 11.77 -2.42 -27.04
N GLN A 101 10.45 -2.38 -26.86
CA GLN A 101 9.51 -2.36 -27.99
C GLN A 101 9.79 -1.15 -28.89
N VAL A 102 9.85 0.06 -28.31
CA VAL A 102 10.09 1.27 -29.10
C VAL A 102 11.48 1.28 -29.75
N ALA A 103 12.51 0.73 -29.09
CA ALA A 103 13.86 0.64 -29.67
C ALA A 103 13.94 -0.32 -30.86
N LEU A 104 13.12 -1.39 -30.87
CA LEU A 104 13.00 -2.31 -32.00
C LEU A 104 12.17 -1.71 -33.14
N GLU A 105 11.19 -0.85 -32.83
CA GLU A 105 10.36 -0.14 -33.80
C GLU A 105 11.06 1.06 -34.45
N LEU A 106 12.27 1.42 -34.00
CA LEU A 106 13.04 2.56 -34.51
C LEU A 106 14.30 2.07 -35.26
N PRO A 107 14.24 1.86 -36.60
CA PRO A 107 15.37 1.35 -37.38
C PRO A 107 16.62 2.21 -37.31
N SER A 108 16.49 3.52 -37.08
CA SER A 108 17.62 4.46 -37.00
C SER A 108 18.54 4.25 -35.80
N LEU A 109 18.20 3.33 -34.89
CA LEU A 109 19.04 2.97 -33.73
C LEU A 109 20.03 1.84 -34.02
N TRP A 110 19.85 1.10 -35.10
CA TRP A 110 20.62 -0.10 -35.45
C TRP A 110 21.48 0.17 -36.69
#